data_AF-A0A1E5KSM9-F1
#
_entry.id   AF-A0A1E5KSM9-F1
#
_cell.length_a   1.000
_cell.length_b   1.000
_cell.length_c   1.000
_cell.angle_alpha   90.00
_cell.angle_beta   90.00
_cell.angle_gamma   90.00
#
_symmetry.space_group_name_H-M   'P 1'
#
loop_
_entity.id
_entity.type
_entity.pdbx_description
1 polymer ?
#
loop_
_entity_poly.entity_id
_entity_poly.type
_entity_poly.pdbx_seq_one_letter_code
_entity_poly.pdbx_strand_id
1 'polypeptide(L)'
;MSQKFMNYVGEVLSDVDYHALGKPENFLEVKMDAELPFRLYFRTHENDWETVTEEERLELIQKLKDKKSKYSRSDHRYYSIDFYLASLGADYKSIRNESV
;
A
#
# COMPACT_ATOMS: atom_id res chain seq x y z
N MET A 1 -5.28 3.96 -26.86
CA MET A 1 -4.14 3.78 -25.94
C MET A 1 -4.60 2.85 -24.83
N SER A 2 -3.84 1.81 -24.49
CA SER A 2 -4.16 0.99 -23.31
C SER A 2 -4.07 1.87 -22.06
N GLN A 3 -5.03 1.73 -21.15
CA GLN A 3 -5.01 2.46 -19.87
C GLN A 3 -3.82 1.97 -19.04
N LYS A 4 -2.97 2.91 -18.63
CA LYS A 4 -1.78 2.66 -17.82
C LYS A 4 -2.09 2.99 -16.36
N PHE A 5 -1.68 2.13 -15.46
CA PHE A 5 -1.87 2.31 -14.02
C PHE A 5 -0.52 2.39 -13.31
N MET A 6 -0.47 3.12 -12.21
CA MET A 6 0.71 3.21 -11.37
C MET A 6 0.67 2.10 -10.33
N ASN A 7 1.81 1.49 -10.05
CA ASN A 7 2.00 0.47 -9.04
C ASN A 7 3.16 0.90 -8.14
N TYR A 8 2.91 1.06 -6.84
CA TYR A 8 3.98 1.30 -5.90
C TYR A 8 4.64 -0.04 -5.52
N VAL A 9 5.95 -0.16 -5.74
CA VAL A 9 6.77 -1.36 -5.45
C VAL A 9 7.82 -1.11 -4.37
N GLY A 10 7.94 0.13 -3.90
CA GLY A 10 8.90 0.53 -2.89
C GLY A 10 8.58 0.01 -1.49
N GLU A 11 9.44 0.38 -0.55
CA GLU A 11 9.29 0.01 0.85
C GLU A 11 8.23 0.86 1.55
N VAL A 12 7.43 0.22 2.41
CA VAL A 12 6.54 0.88 3.38
C VAL A 12 7.01 0.47 4.77
N LEU A 13 7.39 1.45 5.57
CA LEU A 13 7.88 1.27 6.93
C LEU A 13 6.76 1.49 7.94
N SER A 14 6.81 0.71 9.02
CA SER A 14 6.05 1.03 10.23
C SER A 14 6.67 2.22 10.95
N ASP A 15 5.90 2.84 11.84
CA ASP A 15 6.41 3.92 12.70
C ASP A 15 7.64 3.49 13.50
N VAL A 16 7.65 2.26 14.03
CA VAL A 16 8.80 1.72 14.77
C VAL A 16 10.04 1.63 13.88
N ASP A 17 9.90 1.10 12.67
CA ASP A 17 11.04 0.91 11.75
C ASP A 17 11.59 2.25 11.24
N TYR A 18 10.70 3.19 10.89
CA TYR A 18 11.09 4.54 10.46
C TYR A 18 11.92 5.26 11.53
N HIS A 19 11.48 5.16 12.79
CA HIS A 19 12.21 5.74 13.92
C HIS A 19 13.51 4.98 14.23
N ALA A 20 13.53 3.65 14.11
CA ALA A 20 14.73 2.84 14.31
C ALA A 20 15.84 3.16 13.28
N LEU A 21 15.47 3.54 12.06
CA LEU A 21 16.39 3.97 11.00
C LEU A 21 16.86 5.42 11.14
N GLY A 22 16.44 6.14 12.18
CA GLY A 22 16.88 7.52 12.42
C GLY A 22 16.15 8.57 11.60
N LYS A 23 14.89 8.31 11.19
CA LYS A 23 14.03 9.24 10.44
C LYS A 23 14.64 9.67 9.09
N PRO A 24 14.83 8.72 8.15
CA PRO A 24 15.43 9.01 6.84
C PRO A 24 14.65 10.08 6.04
N GLU A 25 15.38 10.93 5.31
CA GLU A 25 14.82 12.14 4.65
C GLU A 25 14.01 11.88 3.35
N ASN A 26 13.90 10.63 2.89
CA ASN A 26 13.20 10.26 1.64
C ASN A 26 11.92 9.44 1.86
N PHE A 27 11.22 9.72 2.96
CA PHE A 27 10.00 9.03 3.33
C PHE A 27 8.89 10.03 3.65
N LEU A 28 7.67 9.71 3.25
CA LEU A 28 6.47 10.49 3.56
C LEU A 28 5.48 9.64 4.34
N GLU A 29 4.80 10.26 5.29
CA GLU A 29 3.75 9.62 6.08
C GLU A 29 2.54 9.30 5.17
N VAL A 30 2.09 8.05 5.20
CA VAL A 30 0.85 7.62 4.56
C VAL A 30 -0.32 8.11 5.41
N LYS A 31 -1.16 8.97 4.84
CA LYS A 31 -2.42 9.37 5.47
C LYS A 31 -3.49 8.32 5.20
N MET A 32 -3.96 7.72 6.29
CA MET A 32 -5.04 6.74 6.27
C MET A 32 -6.33 7.40 6.74
N ASP A 33 -7.46 7.05 6.12
CA ASP A 33 -8.78 7.53 6.55
C ASP A 33 -9.22 6.94 7.90
N ALA A 34 -8.58 5.84 8.34
CA ALA A 34 -8.81 5.25 9.65
C ALA A 34 -7.87 5.87 10.70
N GLU A 35 -8.39 6.12 11.90
CA GLU A 35 -7.54 6.41 13.06
C GLU A 35 -6.78 5.14 13.47
N LEU A 36 -5.49 5.10 13.16
CA LEU A 36 -4.60 4.00 13.52
C LEU A 36 -3.73 4.41 14.72
N PRO A 37 -3.41 3.48 15.64
CA PRO A 37 -2.50 3.76 16.76
C PRO A 37 -1.03 3.85 16.34
N PHE A 38 -0.75 3.80 15.03
CA PHE A 38 0.58 3.89 14.44
C PHE A 38 0.51 4.63 13.10
N ARG A 39 1.68 5.05 12.63
CA ARG A 39 1.86 5.66 11.31
C ARG A 39 2.56 4.68 10.37
N LEU A 40 2.41 4.92 9.08
CA LEU A 40 3.13 4.23 8.02
C LEU A 40 3.86 5.28 7.18
N TYR A 41 5.01 4.90 6.62
CA TYR A 41 5.80 5.79 5.80
C TYR A 41 6.21 5.08 4.52
N PHE A 42 6.05 5.73 3.38
CA PHE A 42 6.48 5.19 2.09
C PHE A 42 7.67 5.98 1.55
N ARG A 43 8.55 5.29 0.84
CA ARG A 43 9.74 5.87 0.22
C ARG A 43 9.36 6.65 -1.04
N THR A 44 10.02 7.77 -1.27
CA THR A 44 9.64 8.72 -2.32
C THR A 44 10.48 8.65 -3.59
N HIS A 45 11.27 7.59 -3.80
CA HIS A 45 12.09 7.50 -5.01
C HIS A 45 11.23 7.20 -6.24
N GLU A 46 11.59 7.78 -7.38
CA GLU A 46 10.87 7.56 -8.64
C GLU A 46 10.88 6.07 -9.05
N ASN A 47 11.97 5.35 -8.76
CA ASN A 47 12.10 3.92 -9.04
C ASN A 47 11.20 3.02 -8.18
N ASP A 48 10.52 3.57 -7.18
CA ASP A 48 9.53 2.84 -6.39
C ASP A 48 8.15 2.81 -7.06
N TRP A 49 8.01 3.42 -8.24
CA TRP A 49 6.78 3.49 -9.01
C TRP A 49 6.96 2.85 -10.38
N GLU A 50 6.14 1.84 -10.65
CA GLU A 50 6.12 1.15 -11.93
C GLU A 50 4.80 1.39 -12.67
N THR A 51 4.86 1.43 -13.99
CA THR A 51 3.66 1.48 -14.83
C THR A 51 3.29 0.07 -15.25
N VAL A 52 2.03 -0.31 -15.00
CA VAL A 52 1.50 -1.63 -15.35
C VAL A 52 0.31 -1.50 -16.31
N THR A 53 0.08 -2.55 -17.07
CA THR A 53 -1.12 -2.73 -17.90
C THR A 53 -2.34 -3.05 -17.04
N GLU A 54 -3.54 -3.00 -17.63
CA GLU A 54 -4.78 -3.35 -16.93
C GLU A 54 -4.82 -4.81 -16.48
N GLU A 55 -4.32 -5.74 -17.32
CA GLU A 55 -4.27 -7.16 -17.01
C GLU A 55 -3.35 -7.43 -15.81
N GLU A 56 -2.13 -6.89 -15.84
CA GLU A 56 -1.17 -6.98 -14.73
C GLU A 56 -1.73 -6.35 -13.44
N ARG A 57 -2.39 -5.20 -13.55
CA ARG A 57 -3.05 -4.55 -12.42
C ARG A 57 -4.06 -5.48 -11.73
N LEU A 58 -4.92 -6.15 -12.50
CA LEU A 58 -5.94 -7.03 -11.92
C LEU A 58 -5.31 -8.23 -11.20
N GLU A 59 -4.26 -8.82 -11.76
CA GLU A 59 -3.51 -9.89 -11.10
C GLU A 59 -2.83 -9.44 -9.81
N LEU A 60 -2.19 -8.26 -9.83
CA LEU A 60 -1.53 -7.68 -8.66
C LEU A 60 -2.52 -7.37 -7.55
N ILE A 61 -3.68 -6.79 -7.88
CA ILE A 61 -4.76 -6.53 -6.92
C ILE A 61 -5.19 -7.83 -6.26
N GLN A 62 -5.41 -8.91 -7.03
CA GLN A 62 -5.82 -10.19 -6.46
C GLN A 62 -4.74 -10.76 -5.53
N LYS A 63 -3.46 -10.77 -5.96
CA LYS A 63 -2.32 -11.22 -5.14
C LYS A 63 -2.22 -10.44 -3.82
N LEU A 64 -2.39 -9.12 -3.87
CA LEU A 64 -2.35 -8.26 -2.69
C LEU A 64 -3.55 -8.51 -1.77
N LYS A 65 -4.77 -8.73 -2.29
CA LYS A 65 -5.94 -9.11 -1.49
C LYS A 65 -5.73 -10.45 -0.77
N ASP A 66 -5.19 -11.44 -1.48
CA ASP A 66 -4.87 -12.76 -0.91
C ASP A 66 -3.74 -12.69 0.12
N LYS A 67 -2.79 -11.77 -0.06
CA LYS A 67 -1.76 -11.49 0.94
C LYS A 67 -2.36 -10.79 2.16
N LYS A 68 -3.24 -9.81 1.95
CA LYS A 68 -3.90 -9.02 2.99
C LYS A 68 -4.75 -9.88 3.92
N SER A 69 -5.48 -10.85 3.37
CA SER A 69 -6.36 -11.74 4.14
C SER A 69 -5.62 -12.61 5.17
N LYS A 70 -4.29 -12.75 5.04
CA LYS A 70 -3.43 -13.49 5.96
C LYS A 70 -3.04 -12.67 7.20
N TYR A 71 -3.31 -11.37 7.23
CA TYR A 71 -2.97 -10.48 8.33
C TYR A 71 -4.23 -10.04 9.08
N SER A 72 -4.11 -9.86 10.40
CA SER A 72 -5.17 -9.28 11.22
C SER A 72 -5.20 -7.76 11.07
N ARG A 73 -6.35 -7.14 11.36
CA ARG A 73 -6.47 -5.67 11.46
C ARG A 73 -5.66 -5.05 12.62
N SER A 74 -5.07 -5.86 13.49
CA SER A 74 -4.13 -5.36 14.51
C SER A 74 -2.68 -5.29 14.00
N ASP A 75 -2.39 -5.85 12.84
CA ASP A 75 -1.06 -5.91 12.24
C ASP A 75 -0.85 -4.74 11.28
N HIS A 76 0.22 -3.97 11.44
CA HIS A 76 0.55 -2.83 10.57
C HIS A 76 0.70 -3.25 9.09
N ARG A 77 1.08 -4.51 8.83
CA ARG A 77 1.21 -5.05 7.47
C ARG A 77 -0.12 -5.11 6.74
N TYR A 78 -1.23 -5.29 7.46
CA TYR A 78 -2.58 -5.22 6.89
C TYR A 78 -2.81 -3.87 6.20
N TYR A 79 -2.42 -2.79 6.87
CA TYR A 79 -2.59 -1.41 6.39
C TYR A 79 -1.50 -0.97 5.42
N SER A 80 -0.30 -1.55 5.52
CA SER A 80 0.71 -1.37 4.48
C SER A 80 0.22 -1.92 3.14
N ILE A 81 -0.54 -3.03 3.16
CA ILE A 81 -1.18 -3.59 1.97
C ILE A 81 -2.31 -2.71 1.43
N ASP A 82 -3.01 -1.96 2.28
CA ASP A 82 -3.99 -0.97 1.81
C ASP A 82 -3.36 0.09 0.94
N PHE A 83 -2.15 0.56 1.30
CA PHE A 83 -1.41 1.52 0.49
C PHE A 83 -1.05 0.94 -0.89
N TYR A 84 -0.50 -0.29 -0.93
CA TYR A 84 -0.18 -0.94 -2.21
C TYR A 84 -1.42 -1.13 -3.09
N LEU A 85 -2.55 -1.55 -2.51
CA LEU A 85 -3.82 -1.69 -3.22
C LEU A 85 -4.35 -0.34 -3.73
N ALA A 86 -4.26 0.71 -2.92
CA ALA A 86 -4.67 2.06 -3.31
C ALA A 86 -3.79 2.63 -4.43
N SER A 87 -2.48 2.33 -4.44
CA SER A 87 -1.57 2.76 -5.51
C SER A 87 -2.02 2.24 -6.88
N LEU A 88 -2.50 1.00 -6.93
CA LEU A 88 -3.08 0.35 -8.10
C LEU A 88 -4.51 0.84 -8.42
N GLY A 89 -5.07 1.78 -7.65
CA GLY A 89 -6.44 2.24 -7.82
C GLY A 89 -7.48 1.15 -7.57
N ALA A 90 -7.24 0.23 -6.63
CA ALA A 90 -8.30 -0.68 -6.18
C ALA A 90 -9.40 0.11 -5.46
N ASP A 91 -10.66 -0.22 -5.72
CA ASP A 91 -11.80 0.46 -5.07
C ASP A 91 -11.71 0.26 -3.55
N TYR A 92 -11.79 1.36 -2.80
CA TYR A 92 -11.76 1.41 -1.34
C TYR A 92 -12.74 0.42 -0.70
N LYS A 93 -13.95 0.25 -1.26
CA LYS A 93 -14.93 -0.75 -0.78
C LYS A 93 -14.41 -2.17 -0.95
N SER A 94 -13.74 -2.42 -2.07
CA SER A 94 -13.14 -3.72 -2.39
C SER A 94 -11.88 -4.03 -1.59
N ILE A 95 -11.22 -3.01 -1.04
CA ILE A 95 -10.03 -3.14 -0.18
C ILE A 95 -10.45 -3.61 1.22
N ARG A 96 -11.57 -3.12 1.75
CA ARG A 96 -12.03 -3.43 3.13
C ARG A 96 -12.79 -4.75 3.28
N ASN A 97 -13.07 -5.48 2.19
CA ASN A 97 -13.97 -6.65 2.18
C ASN A 97 -15.32 -6.33 2.87
N GLU A 98 -15.81 -5.10 2.71
CA GLU A 98 -17.15 -4.73 3.16
C GLU A 98 -18.11 -5.13 2.03
N SER A 99 -18.75 -6.30 2.19
CA SER A 99 -19.82 -6.74 1.29
C SER A 99 -20.95 -5.71 1.29
N VAL A 100 -21.48 -5.43 0.10
CA VAL A 100 -22.81 -4.81 -0.07
C VAL A 100 -23.86 -5.69 0.61
#